data_AF-A0AAP7GU80-F1
#
_entry.id   AF-A0AAP7GU80-F1
#
_cell.length_a   1.000
_cell.length_b   1.000
_cell.length_c   1.000
_cell.angle_alpha   90.00
_cell.angle_beta   90.00
_cell.angle_gamma   90.00
#
_symmetry.space_group_name_H-M   'P 1'
#
loop_
_entity.id
_entity.type
_entity.pdbx_description
1 polymer ?
#
loop_
_entity_poly.entity_id
_entity_poly.type
_entity_poly.pdbx_seq_one_letter_code
_entity_poly.pdbx_strand_id
1 'polypeptide(L)'
;MTAVPAPVSSTAAGALSAFLRGVERRALVVAELQCGDPARAEQTLVAVMRAFSAVASDLPMAQWPTRFWTLLGQRQALREPAPGQWPPALAALGGMAPLPRLALLLRVGGSLDENIATRVLDRDEAGYQQLLADACPRDAQGQPDAVAWRGLAEQVQQRIRDLPAQRLQQLQQPAAATSSNPQAPTSSWRAPQRDERSAASPRRRRPDARPRWRGPAILLLTVAVLLAAALGWRHWSGRSLVSDAPLPEGVVAEAGPVTVEALPPSTVAATPQADSAPANDDAAMLADRDYPLLAEADLYAWTAAGGPLPVDESQTKPSRPEPASAVLETAAADE
;
A
#
# COMPACT_ATOMS: atom_id res chain seq x y z
N MET A 1 28.74 8.17 31.44
CA MET A 1 27.32 7.81 31.61
C MET A 1 26.74 7.53 30.23
N THR A 2 26.64 6.27 29.86
CA THR A 2 26.02 5.83 28.61
C THR A 2 24.51 5.77 28.83
N ALA A 3 23.77 6.64 28.17
CA ALA A 3 22.31 6.63 28.19
C ALA A 3 21.82 5.30 27.58
N VAL A 4 21.12 4.52 28.40
CA VAL A 4 20.36 3.34 27.96
C VAL A 4 19.24 3.84 27.05
N PRO A 5 19.08 3.33 25.81
CA PRO A 5 17.97 3.72 24.97
C PRO A 5 16.67 3.28 25.65
N ALA A 6 15.72 4.20 25.77
CA ALA A 6 14.42 3.92 26.36
C ALA A 6 13.74 2.77 25.59
N PRO A 7 13.07 1.84 26.29
CA PRO A 7 12.31 0.78 25.63
C PRO A 7 11.28 1.43 24.70
N VAL A 8 11.22 0.97 23.45
CA VAL A 8 10.12 1.31 22.54
C VAL A 8 8.82 1.08 23.29
N SER A 9 7.98 2.12 23.41
CA SER A 9 6.73 2.02 24.15
C SER A 9 5.92 0.84 23.59
N SER A 10 5.42 -0.05 24.46
CA SER A 10 4.70 -1.27 24.05
C SER A 10 3.56 -0.99 23.04
N THR A 11 2.99 0.22 23.07
CA THR A 11 2.02 0.73 22.10
C THR A 11 2.58 0.86 20.68
N ALA A 12 3.81 1.36 20.51
CA ALA A 12 4.45 1.49 19.20
C ALA A 12 4.81 0.12 18.60
N ALA A 13 5.26 -0.81 19.44
CA ALA A 13 5.49 -2.20 19.03
C ALA A 13 4.17 -2.90 18.63
N GLY A 14 3.10 -2.68 19.40
CA GLY A 14 1.76 -3.15 19.08
C GLY A 14 1.26 -2.60 17.74
N ALA A 15 1.37 -1.29 17.53
CA ALA A 15 0.97 -0.62 16.29
C ALA A 15 1.74 -1.13 15.07
N LEU A 16 3.07 -1.33 15.19
CA LEU A 16 3.89 -1.91 14.12
C LEU A 16 3.44 -3.33 13.78
N SER A 17 3.17 -4.15 14.79
CA SER A 17 2.68 -5.52 14.57
C SER A 17 1.32 -5.55 13.87
N ALA A 18 0.41 -4.63 14.24
CA ALA A 18 -0.91 -4.51 13.61
C ALA A 18 -0.80 -4.06 12.15
N PHE A 19 0.07 -3.09 11.86
CA PHE A 19 0.35 -2.65 10.49
C PHE A 19 0.91 -3.79 9.63
N LEU A 20 1.91 -4.53 10.13
CA LEU A 20 2.51 -5.64 9.40
C LEU A 20 1.49 -6.74 9.10
N ARG A 21 0.63 -7.11 10.06
CA ARG A 21 -0.47 -8.06 9.80
C ARG A 21 -1.48 -7.56 8.77
N GLY A 22 -1.73 -6.25 8.70
CA GLY A 22 -2.63 -5.67 7.71
C GLY A 22 -2.05 -5.72 6.28
N VAL A 23 -0.73 -5.60 6.14
CA VAL A 23 -0.07 -5.49 4.83
C VAL A 23 0.49 -6.82 4.33
N GLU A 24 0.88 -7.76 5.21
CA GLU A 24 1.58 -9.01 4.86
C GLU A 24 0.86 -9.82 3.78
N ARG A 25 -0.46 -9.99 3.91
CA ARG A 25 -1.28 -10.79 2.99
C ARG A 25 -1.23 -10.23 1.58
N ARG A 26 -1.38 -8.92 1.45
CA ARG A 26 -1.38 -8.22 0.17
C ARG A 26 0.02 -8.18 -0.43
N ALA A 27 1.03 -7.92 0.40
CA ALA A 27 2.42 -7.89 -0.01
C ALA A 27 2.91 -9.25 -0.51
N LEU A 28 2.50 -10.36 0.14
CA LEU A 28 2.86 -11.70 -0.29
C LEU A 28 2.27 -12.01 -1.66
N VAL A 29 0.97 -11.79 -1.87
CA VAL A 29 0.34 -12.06 -3.17
C VAL A 29 0.95 -11.21 -4.28
N VAL A 30 1.24 -9.93 -4.03
CA VAL A 30 1.94 -9.08 -4.99
C VAL A 30 3.33 -9.65 -5.33
N ALA A 31 4.10 -10.08 -4.34
CA ALA A 31 5.43 -10.65 -4.55
C ALA A 31 5.38 -12.01 -5.28
N GLU A 32 4.42 -12.88 -4.93
CA GLU A 32 4.20 -14.18 -5.58
C GLU A 32 3.81 -14.01 -7.05
N LEU A 33 2.86 -13.11 -7.34
CA LEU A 33 2.42 -12.85 -8.70
C LEU A 33 3.46 -12.08 -9.53
N GLN A 34 4.35 -11.33 -8.90
CA GLN A 34 5.43 -10.66 -9.60
C GLN A 34 6.50 -11.64 -10.06
N CYS A 35 6.94 -12.53 -9.17
CA CYS A 35 8.01 -13.49 -9.41
C CYS A 35 7.55 -14.81 -10.05
N GLY A 36 6.28 -15.17 -9.85
CA GLY A 36 5.73 -16.50 -10.17
C GLY A 36 6.38 -17.64 -9.34
N ASP A 37 7.04 -17.32 -8.23
CA ASP A 37 7.68 -18.30 -7.34
C ASP A 37 7.33 -17.96 -5.87
N PRO A 38 6.61 -18.87 -5.17
CA PRO A 38 6.22 -18.64 -3.78
C PRO A 38 7.42 -18.55 -2.83
N ALA A 39 8.45 -19.38 -3.02
CA ALA A 39 9.58 -19.40 -2.10
C ALA A 39 10.40 -18.10 -2.17
N ARG A 40 10.65 -17.60 -3.39
CA ARG A 40 11.31 -16.31 -3.61
C ARG A 40 10.49 -15.15 -3.05
N ALA A 41 9.16 -15.19 -3.20
CA ALA A 41 8.27 -14.16 -2.69
C ALA A 41 8.31 -14.07 -1.16
N GLU A 42 8.22 -15.21 -0.47
CA GLU A 42 8.30 -15.29 0.99
C GLU A 42 9.63 -14.74 1.52
N GLN A 43 10.76 -15.18 0.95
CA GLN A 43 12.09 -14.72 1.36
C GLN A 43 12.24 -13.20 1.18
N THR A 44 11.73 -12.66 0.07
CA THR A 44 11.74 -11.24 -0.23
C THR A 44 10.90 -10.46 0.78
N LEU A 45 9.69 -10.95 1.09
CA LEU A 45 8.79 -10.31 2.05
C LEU A 45 9.38 -10.30 3.46
N VAL A 46 9.93 -11.41 3.94
CA VAL A 46 10.58 -11.50 5.26
C VAL A 46 11.74 -10.50 5.36
N ALA A 47 12.56 -10.37 4.30
CA ALA A 47 13.64 -9.39 4.26
C ALA A 47 13.13 -7.94 4.30
N VAL A 48 11.99 -7.65 3.64
CA VAL A 48 11.34 -6.34 3.68
C VAL A 48 10.76 -6.04 5.06
N MET A 49 10.05 -6.99 5.68
CA MET A 49 9.48 -6.81 7.03
C MET A 49 10.57 -6.49 8.06
N ARG A 50 11.71 -7.18 8.01
CA ARG A 50 12.87 -6.90 8.88
C ARG A 50 13.47 -5.52 8.62
N ALA A 51 13.69 -5.17 7.34
CA ALA A 51 14.22 -3.87 6.97
C ALA A 51 13.28 -2.72 7.39
N PHE A 52 11.97 -2.92 7.23
CA PHE A 52 10.97 -1.96 7.66
C PHE A 52 10.92 -1.82 9.18
N SER A 53 10.95 -2.92 9.94
CA SER A 53 10.95 -2.85 11.41
C SER A 53 12.14 -2.08 11.98
N ALA A 54 13.27 -2.05 11.27
CA ALA A 54 14.46 -1.30 11.69
C ALA A 54 14.34 0.21 11.48
N VAL A 55 13.46 0.68 10.59
CA VAL A 55 13.29 2.11 10.24
C VAL A 55 11.94 2.66 10.74
N ALA A 56 10.99 1.79 11.07
CA ALA A 56 9.63 2.18 11.46
C ALA A 56 9.57 3.06 12.72
N SER A 57 10.54 2.94 13.64
CA SER A 57 10.62 3.79 14.85
C SER A 57 10.84 5.26 14.54
N ASP A 58 11.50 5.56 13.42
CA ASP A 58 11.93 6.91 13.06
C ASP A 58 10.94 7.60 12.11
N LEU A 59 9.87 6.89 11.73
CA LEU A 59 8.88 7.33 10.76
C LEU A 59 7.51 7.58 11.41
N PRO A 60 6.83 8.69 11.09
CA PRO A 60 5.42 8.85 11.43
C PRO A 60 4.57 7.72 10.85
N MET A 61 3.57 7.24 11.61
CA MET A 61 2.69 6.13 11.19
C MET A 61 2.03 6.34 9.83
N ALA A 62 1.68 7.59 9.48
CA ALA A 62 1.09 7.93 8.19
C ALA A 62 2.02 7.62 6.98
N GLN A 63 3.34 7.59 7.20
CA GLN A 63 4.33 7.32 6.15
C GLN A 63 4.66 5.83 6.02
N TRP A 64 4.20 5.00 6.96
CA TRP A 64 4.50 3.57 7.01
C TRP A 64 4.08 2.81 5.74
N PRO A 65 2.85 2.97 5.19
CA PRO A 65 2.46 2.28 3.97
C PRO A 65 3.39 2.61 2.81
N THR A 66 3.61 3.90 2.53
CA THR A 66 4.47 4.36 1.44
C THR A 66 5.88 3.78 1.57
N ARG A 67 6.47 3.81 2.78
CA ARG A 67 7.82 3.28 3.02
C ARG A 67 7.91 1.77 2.87
N PHE A 68 6.94 1.03 3.38
CA PHE A 68 6.87 -0.41 3.22
C PHE A 68 6.82 -0.81 1.73
N TRP A 69 5.90 -0.23 0.97
CA TRP A 69 5.74 -0.55 -0.45
C TRP A 69 6.95 -0.11 -1.28
N THR A 70 7.62 0.99 -0.90
CA THR A 70 8.87 1.41 -1.54
C THR A 70 9.98 0.37 -1.32
N LEU A 71 10.14 -0.09 -0.08
CA LEU A 71 11.11 -1.14 0.24
C LEU A 71 10.84 -2.45 -0.50
N LEU A 72 9.56 -2.79 -0.72
CA LEU A 72 9.16 -3.96 -1.49
C LEU A 72 9.44 -3.77 -2.99
N GLY A 73 8.92 -2.69 -3.59
CA GLY A 73 9.02 -2.42 -5.03
C GLY A 73 10.44 -2.13 -5.52
N GLN A 74 11.36 -1.77 -4.63
CA GLN A 74 12.79 -1.59 -4.95
C GLN A 74 13.62 -2.88 -4.81
N ARG A 75 13.06 -4.00 -4.36
CA ARG A 75 13.80 -5.26 -4.30
C ARG A 75 14.13 -5.76 -5.70
N GLN A 76 15.42 -6.00 -5.94
CA GLN A 76 15.93 -6.54 -7.20
C GLN A 76 15.25 -7.86 -7.57
N ALA A 77 14.96 -8.72 -6.58
CA ALA A 77 14.24 -9.97 -6.75
C ALA A 77 12.86 -9.82 -7.43
N LEU A 78 12.20 -8.66 -7.26
CA LEU A 78 10.92 -8.35 -7.88
C LEU A 78 11.06 -7.63 -9.23
N ARG A 79 12.21 -6.99 -9.49
CA ARG A 79 12.44 -6.19 -10.72
C ARG A 79 13.06 -7.01 -11.84
N GLU A 80 13.78 -8.08 -11.51
CA GLU A 80 14.41 -8.94 -12.50
C GLU A 80 13.41 -9.93 -13.13
N PRO A 81 13.56 -10.25 -14.42
CA PRO A 81 12.78 -11.30 -15.05
C PRO A 81 13.09 -12.65 -14.38
N ALA A 82 12.05 -13.33 -13.91
CA ALA A 82 12.14 -14.66 -13.33
C ALA A 82 11.33 -15.65 -14.19
N PRO A 83 11.83 -16.89 -14.41
CA PRO A 83 11.07 -17.96 -15.04
C PRO A 83 10.05 -18.53 -14.03
N GLY A 84 9.09 -17.69 -13.65
CA GLY A 84 8.04 -18.02 -12.70
C GLY A 84 6.92 -18.86 -13.32
N GLN A 85 6.07 -19.41 -12.47
CA GLN A 85 4.87 -20.13 -12.85
C GLN A 85 3.64 -19.36 -12.37
N TRP A 86 2.78 -18.99 -13.32
CA TRP A 86 1.52 -18.32 -13.01
C TRP A 86 0.37 -19.32 -13.09
N PRO A 87 -0.64 -19.17 -12.22
CA PRO A 87 -1.88 -19.94 -12.32
C PRO A 87 -2.53 -19.72 -13.69
N PRO A 88 -3.28 -20.69 -14.23
CA PRO A 88 -3.93 -20.56 -15.55
C PRO A 88 -4.78 -19.29 -15.69
N ALA A 89 -5.55 -18.93 -14.65
CA ALA A 89 -6.38 -17.73 -14.63
C ALA A 89 -5.59 -16.41 -14.67
N LEU A 90 -4.29 -16.45 -14.32
CA LEU A 90 -3.39 -15.30 -14.26
C LEU A 90 -2.18 -15.49 -15.19
N ALA A 91 -2.26 -16.41 -16.16
CA ALA A 91 -1.17 -16.71 -17.08
C ALA A 91 -0.73 -15.48 -17.91
N ALA A 92 -1.66 -14.55 -18.17
CA ALA A 92 -1.39 -13.28 -18.82
C ALA A 92 -0.30 -12.45 -18.12
N LEU A 93 -0.19 -12.54 -16.78
CA LEU A 93 0.86 -11.84 -16.02
C LEU A 93 2.26 -12.32 -16.45
N GLY A 94 2.44 -13.62 -16.68
CA GLY A 94 3.73 -14.21 -17.05
C GLY A 94 4.30 -13.69 -18.37
N GLY A 95 3.44 -13.30 -19.31
CA GLY A 95 3.84 -12.71 -20.59
C GLY A 95 4.20 -11.22 -20.54
N MET A 96 3.82 -10.50 -19.47
CA MET A 96 4.12 -9.08 -19.32
C MET A 96 5.59 -8.84 -18.96
N ALA A 97 6.13 -7.68 -19.34
CA ALA A 97 7.43 -7.27 -18.82
C ALA A 97 7.37 -7.06 -17.29
N PRO A 98 8.47 -7.30 -16.54
CA PRO A 98 8.46 -7.25 -15.08
C PRO A 98 7.99 -5.91 -14.50
N LEU A 99 8.38 -4.78 -15.10
CA LEU A 99 8.05 -3.46 -14.56
C LEU A 99 6.56 -3.07 -14.77
N PRO A 100 5.98 -3.19 -15.98
CA PRO A 100 4.52 -3.04 -16.18
C PRO A 100 3.70 -3.97 -15.29
N ARG A 101 4.12 -5.24 -15.15
CA ARG A 101 3.48 -6.22 -14.27
C ARG A 101 3.44 -5.74 -12.83
N LEU A 102 4.57 -5.23 -12.31
CA LEU A 102 4.64 -4.71 -10.96
C LEU A 102 3.73 -3.50 -10.76
N ALA A 103 3.68 -2.58 -11.74
CA ALA A 103 2.78 -1.42 -11.69
C ALA A 103 1.31 -1.84 -11.59
N LEU A 104 0.88 -2.79 -12.44
CA LEU A 104 -0.47 -3.35 -12.38
C LEU A 104 -0.76 -4.03 -11.05
N LEU A 105 0.18 -4.84 -10.53
CA LEU A 105 0.01 -5.54 -9.26
C LEU A 105 -0.03 -4.59 -8.07
N LEU A 106 0.74 -3.51 -8.07
CA LEU A 106 0.67 -2.47 -7.04
C LEU A 106 -0.67 -1.72 -7.08
N ARG A 107 -1.24 -1.49 -8.27
CA ARG A 107 -2.57 -0.89 -8.40
C ARG A 107 -3.67 -1.83 -7.91
N VAL A 108 -3.65 -3.07 -8.35
CA VAL A 108 -4.71 -4.06 -8.10
C VAL A 108 -4.51 -4.71 -6.73
N GLY A 109 -3.47 -5.52 -6.55
CA GLY A 109 -3.25 -6.26 -5.29
C GLY A 109 -2.67 -5.37 -4.18
N GLY A 110 -1.85 -4.41 -4.58
CA GLY A 110 -1.33 -3.34 -3.75
C GLY A 110 -2.40 -2.31 -3.34
N SER A 111 -3.54 -2.22 -4.05
CA SER A 111 -4.56 -1.17 -3.83
C SER A 111 -3.93 0.20 -3.53
N LEU A 112 -2.78 0.50 -4.16
CA LEU A 112 -2.06 1.74 -3.95
C LEU A 112 -2.73 2.83 -4.79
N ASP A 113 -2.78 4.02 -4.22
CA ASP A 113 -3.04 5.24 -4.98
C ASP A 113 -1.90 5.50 -5.96
N GLU A 114 -2.24 6.10 -7.10
CA GLU A 114 -1.30 6.42 -8.17
C GLU A 114 -0.10 7.23 -7.66
N ASN A 115 -0.36 8.24 -6.82
CA ASN A 115 0.66 9.08 -6.19
C ASN A 115 1.66 8.29 -5.30
N ILE A 116 1.22 7.19 -4.67
CA ILE A 116 2.11 6.30 -3.91
C ILE A 116 2.84 5.37 -4.87
N ALA A 117 2.15 4.82 -5.87
CA ALA A 117 2.73 3.88 -6.83
C ALA A 117 3.86 4.51 -7.68
N THR A 118 3.70 5.77 -8.11
CA THR A 118 4.74 6.55 -8.82
C THR A 118 6.01 6.66 -7.99
N ARG A 119 5.90 7.00 -6.69
CA ARG A 119 7.05 7.02 -5.77
C ARG A 119 7.69 5.65 -5.55
N VAL A 120 6.88 4.59 -5.44
CA VAL A 120 7.38 3.22 -5.23
C VAL A 120 8.19 2.74 -6.44
N LEU A 121 7.75 3.09 -7.64
CA LEU A 121 8.38 2.69 -8.89
C LEU A 121 9.49 3.63 -9.35
N ASP A 122 9.64 4.80 -8.71
CA ASP A 122 10.54 5.88 -9.11
C ASP A 122 10.23 6.38 -10.53
N ARG A 123 8.96 6.71 -10.76
CA ARG A 123 8.42 7.20 -12.03
C ARG A 123 7.58 8.46 -11.80
N ASP A 124 7.50 9.29 -12.83
CA ASP A 124 6.50 10.34 -12.90
C ASP A 124 5.12 9.76 -13.25
N GLU A 125 4.10 10.60 -13.21
CA GLU A 125 2.71 10.21 -13.48
C GLU A 125 2.55 9.68 -14.91
N ALA A 126 3.07 10.41 -15.91
CA ALA A 126 3.02 9.99 -17.31
C ALA A 126 3.73 8.63 -17.54
N GLY A 127 4.90 8.43 -16.94
CA GLY A 127 5.61 7.16 -17.01
C GLY A 127 4.87 6.02 -16.32
N TYR A 128 4.17 6.29 -15.21
CA TYR A 128 3.34 5.29 -14.55
C TYR A 128 2.10 4.91 -15.36
N GLN A 129 1.42 5.87 -15.96
CA GLN A 129 0.28 5.63 -16.85
C GLN A 129 0.68 4.82 -18.08
N GLN A 130 1.85 5.09 -18.65
CA GLN A 130 2.40 4.28 -19.75
C GLN A 130 2.65 2.84 -19.30
N LEU A 131 3.22 2.61 -18.12
CA LEU A 131 3.41 1.26 -17.58
C LEU A 131 2.08 0.51 -17.39
N LEU A 132 1.03 1.21 -16.97
CA LEU A 132 -0.31 0.61 -16.87
C LEU A 132 -0.91 0.30 -18.25
N ALA A 133 -0.69 1.17 -19.24
CA ALA A 133 -1.12 0.94 -20.62
C ALA A 133 -0.39 -0.26 -21.25
N ASP A 134 0.91 -0.43 -20.94
CA ASP A 134 1.72 -1.56 -21.38
C ASP A 134 1.31 -2.88 -20.69
N ALA A 135 0.81 -2.80 -19.44
CA ALA A 135 0.30 -3.93 -18.68
C ALA A 135 -1.16 -4.28 -18.98
N CYS A 136 -1.87 -3.42 -19.72
CA CYS A 136 -3.29 -3.62 -20.01
C CYS A 136 -3.48 -4.84 -20.94
N PRO A 137 -4.33 -5.81 -20.58
CA PRO A 137 -4.71 -6.88 -21.48
C PRO A 137 -5.31 -6.32 -22.77
N ARG A 138 -4.94 -6.90 -23.91
CA ARG A 138 -5.43 -6.50 -25.23
C ARG A 138 -6.27 -7.62 -25.85
N ASP A 139 -7.30 -7.23 -26.59
CA ASP A 139 -8.11 -8.15 -27.37
C ASP A 139 -7.38 -8.63 -28.64
N ALA A 140 -8.05 -9.46 -29.44
CA ALA A 140 -7.50 -9.98 -30.70
C ALA A 140 -7.23 -8.87 -31.75
N GLN A 141 -7.85 -7.70 -31.58
CA GLN A 141 -7.72 -6.52 -32.43
C GLN A 141 -6.64 -5.56 -31.90
N GLY A 142 -5.97 -5.90 -30.78
CA GLY A 142 -4.93 -5.09 -30.15
C GLY A 142 -5.46 -3.91 -29.33
N GLN A 143 -6.78 -3.79 -29.15
CA GLN A 143 -7.42 -2.76 -28.33
C GLN A 143 -7.44 -3.18 -26.85
N PRO A 144 -7.48 -2.22 -25.90
CA PRO A 144 -7.54 -2.54 -24.48
C PRO A 144 -8.83 -3.28 -24.12
N ASP A 145 -8.70 -4.46 -23.51
CA ASP A 145 -9.81 -5.32 -23.11
C ASP A 145 -10.20 -5.07 -21.65
N ALA A 146 -11.30 -4.33 -21.46
CA ALA A 146 -11.83 -4.00 -20.15
C ALA A 146 -12.38 -5.20 -19.38
N VAL A 147 -12.83 -6.27 -20.06
CA VAL A 147 -13.36 -7.49 -19.43
C VAL A 147 -12.20 -8.33 -18.91
N ALA A 148 -11.16 -8.55 -19.72
CA ALA A 148 -9.96 -9.24 -19.30
C ALA A 148 -9.25 -8.52 -18.14
N TRP A 149 -9.21 -7.19 -18.17
CA TRP A 149 -8.66 -6.40 -17.06
C TRP A 149 -9.45 -6.59 -15.75
N ARG A 150 -10.80 -6.51 -15.81
CA ARG A 150 -11.66 -6.75 -14.64
C ARG A 150 -11.51 -8.16 -14.09
N GLY A 151 -11.52 -9.17 -14.97
CA GLY A 151 -11.30 -10.56 -14.59
C GLY A 151 -9.95 -10.78 -13.91
N LEU A 152 -8.88 -10.19 -14.43
CA LEU A 152 -7.56 -10.23 -13.79
C LEU A 152 -7.62 -9.60 -12.40
N ALA A 153 -8.23 -8.41 -12.28
CA ALA A 153 -8.33 -7.71 -11.00
C ALA A 153 -9.08 -8.52 -9.94
N GLU A 154 -10.23 -9.10 -10.32
CA GLU A 154 -11.03 -9.97 -9.46
C GLU A 154 -10.25 -11.21 -9.01
N GLN A 155 -9.52 -11.88 -9.91
CA GLN A 155 -8.72 -13.05 -9.59
C GLN A 155 -7.57 -12.72 -8.61
N VAL A 156 -6.94 -11.55 -8.75
CA VAL A 156 -5.92 -11.09 -7.81
C VAL A 156 -6.54 -10.79 -6.44
N GLN A 157 -7.71 -10.14 -6.40
CA GLN A 157 -8.41 -9.86 -5.14
C GLN A 157 -8.89 -11.14 -4.45
N GLN A 158 -9.39 -12.12 -5.21
CA GLN A 158 -9.80 -13.41 -4.69
C GLN A 158 -8.61 -14.16 -4.08
N ARG A 159 -7.44 -14.15 -4.75
CA ARG A 159 -6.18 -14.67 -4.20
C ARG A 159 -5.78 -14.04 -2.88
N ILE A 160 -5.93 -12.72 -2.75
CA ILE A 160 -5.66 -12.02 -1.49
C ILE A 160 -6.61 -12.50 -0.39
N ARG A 161 -7.90 -12.65 -0.69
CA ARG A 161 -8.92 -13.08 0.28
C ARG A 161 -8.73 -14.54 0.72
N ASP A 162 -8.43 -15.43 -0.22
CA ASP A 162 -8.34 -16.87 -0.03
C ASP A 162 -6.98 -17.34 0.51
N LEU A 163 -6.03 -16.42 0.72
CA LEU A 163 -4.70 -16.77 1.20
C LEU A 163 -4.79 -17.45 2.58
N PRO A 164 -4.34 -18.72 2.72
CA PRO A 164 -4.54 -19.48 3.94
C PRO A 164 -3.70 -18.93 5.09
N ALA A 165 -4.30 -18.82 6.28
CA ALA A 165 -3.65 -18.27 7.47
C ALA A 165 -2.39 -19.04 7.89
N GLN A 166 -2.33 -20.35 7.62
CA GLN A 166 -1.15 -21.18 7.91
C GLN A 166 0.11 -20.70 7.18
N ARG A 167 -0.03 -20.20 5.94
CA ARG A 167 1.09 -19.69 5.14
C ARG A 167 1.60 -18.36 5.71
N LEU A 168 0.69 -17.51 6.19
CA LEU A 168 1.04 -16.27 6.89
C LEU A 168 1.74 -16.56 8.23
N GLN A 169 1.31 -17.59 8.96
CA GLN A 169 1.97 -18.03 10.18
C GLN A 169 3.39 -18.56 9.91
N GLN A 170 3.61 -19.27 8.80
CA GLN A 170 4.95 -19.73 8.40
C GLN A 170 5.91 -18.56 8.12
N LEU A 171 5.42 -17.45 7.57
CA LEU A 171 6.22 -16.22 7.37
C LEU A 171 6.65 -15.56 8.69
N GLN A 172 5.80 -15.64 9.71
CA GLN A 172 6.03 -15.01 11.02
C GLN A 172 6.86 -15.88 11.96
N GLN A 173 6.91 -17.20 11.73
CA GLN A 173 7.73 -18.09 12.53
C GLN A 173 9.21 -17.75 12.32
N PRO A 174 9.96 -17.42 13.39
CA PRO A 174 11.41 -17.39 13.32
C PRO A 174 11.84 -18.76 12.78
N ALA A 175 12.70 -18.79 11.77
CA ALA A 175 13.15 -20.03 11.12
C ALA A 175 13.69 -21.03 12.16
N ALA A 176 12.80 -21.85 12.70
CA ALA A 176 13.04 -22.86 13.69
C ALA A 176 12.44 -24.13 13.10
N ALA A 177 13.35 -24.94 12.55
CA ALA A 177 13.18 -26.37 12.33
C ALA A 177 11.88 -26.81 11.60
N THR A 178 11.77 -26.49 10.31
CA THR A 178 11.07 -27.40 9.38
C THR A 178 12.12 -28.24 8.66
N SER A 179 12.82 -29.06 9.44
CA SER A 179 13.68 -30.12 8.95
C SER A 179 13.23 -31.42 9.59
N SER A 180 12.16 -32.01 9.07
CA SER A 180 11.88 -33.43 9.24
C SER A 180 12.88 -34.23 8.39
N ASN A 181 14.15 -34.24 8.82
CA ASN A 181 15.13 -35.24 8.46
C ASN A 181 16.12 -35.40 9.62
N PRO A 182 16.17 -36.57 10.30
CA PRO A 182 17.03 -36.76 11.47
C PRO A 182 18.46 -37.08 11.02
N GLN A 183 19.30 -36.07 10.84
CA GLN A 183 20.75 -36.21 11.02
C GLN A 183 21.35 -34.83 11.35
N ALA A 184 21.60 -34.58 12.63
CA ALA A 184 22.40 -33.45 13.12
C ALA A 184 23.90 -33.78 12.94
N PRO A 185 24.84 -32.80 12.96
CA PRO A 185 24.95 -31.84 14.05
C PRO A 185 25.10 -30.36 13.64
N THR A 186 24.45 -29.51 14.44
CA THR A 186 24.85 -28.15 14.83
C THR A 186 25.40 -27.20 13.76
N SER A 187 24.56 -26.30 13.26
CA SER A 187 25.01 -24.97 12.81
C SER A 187 24.08 -23.92 13.41
N SER A 188 24.61 -23.23 14.41
CA SER A 188 24.00 -22.06 15.02
C SER A 188 24.00 -20.89 14.03
N TRP A 189 22.97 -20.05 14.14
CA TRP A 189 22.85 -18.72 13.55
C TRP A 189 24.20 -18.07 13.23
N ARG A 190 24.55 -17.99 11.95
CA ARG A 190 25.64 -17.14 11.49
C ARG A 190 25.34 -16.61 10.08
N ALA A 191 25.60 -15.31 9.94
CA ALA A 191 25.57 -14.50 8.73
C ALA A 191 26.11 -15.25 7.49
N PRO A 192 25.66 -14.90 6.27
CA PRO A 192 26.12 -15.56 5.06
C PRO A 192 27.65 -15.51 4.97
N GLN A 193 28.26 -16.69 4.88
CA GLN A 193 29.67 -16.85 4.59
C GLN A 193 29.94 -16.32 3.18
N ARG A 194 30.84 -15.33 3.11
CA ARG A 194 31.55 -14.96 1.90
C ARG A 194 32.35 -16.19 1.45
N ASP A 195 32.07 -16.68 0.24
CA ASP A 195 32.83 -17.77 -0.40
C ASP A 195 34.31 -17.39 -0.48
N GLU A 196 35.12 -18.03 0.37
CA GLU A 196 36.55 -18.18 0.18
C GLU A 196 36.82 -19.57 -0.42
N ARG A 197 36.84 -19.64 -1.76
CA ARG A 197 37.69 -20.61 -2.48
C ARG A 197 37.96 -20.15 -3.90
N SER A 198 39.01 -19.36 -4.03
CA SER A 198 39.96 -19.45 -5.14
C SER A 198 41.30 -18.96 -4.64
N ALA A 199 42.08 -19.89 -4.08
CA ALA A 199 43.48 -19.69 -3.81
C ALA A 199 44.23 -19.60 -5.15
N ALA A 200 44.64 -18.39 -5.51
CA ALA A 200 45.64 -18.15 -6.55
C ALA A 200 46.73 -17.24 -5.97
N SER A 201 47.90 -17.86 -5.77
CA SER A 201 49.28 -17.37 -5.57
C SER A 201 49.56 -15.86 -5.31
N PRO A 202 50.40 -15.52 -4.32
CA PRO A 202 50.74 -14.13 -4.00
C PRO A 202 51.84 -13.59 -4.93
N ARG A 203 51.48 -12.65 -5.81
CA ARG A 203 52.46 -11.77 -6.48
C ARG A 203 52.47 -10.41 -5.80
N ARG A 204 53.53 -10.15 -5.03
CA ARG A 204 53.91 -8.81 -4.53
C ARG A 204 53.89 -7.80 -5.69
N ARG A 205 53.08 -6.75 -5.58
CA ARG A 205 53.25 -5.50 -6.32
C ARG A 205 53.17 -4.31 -5.36
N ARG A 206 54.10 -3.38 -5.57
CA ARG A 206 54.44 -2.21 -4.73
C ARG A 206 53.25 -1.25 -4.56
N PRO A 207 53.18 -0.49 -3.45
CA PRO A 207 52.24 0.62 -3.34
C PRO A 207 52.77 1.80 -4.16
N ASP A 208 52.05 2.12 -5.24
CA ASP A 208 52.28 3.31 -6.05
C ASP A 208 51.50 4.47 -5.40
N ALA A 209 52.24 5.40 -4.79
CA ALA A 209 51.68 6.55 -4.10
C ALA A 209 51.15 7.57 -5.11
N ARG A 210 49.81 7.69 -5.20
CA ARG A 210 49.16 8.81 -5.89
C ARG A 210 48.45 9.74 -4.90
N PRO A 211 48.47 11.07 -5.14
CA PRO A 211 48.29 12.08 -4.11
C PRO A 211 46.85 12.17 -3.60
N ARG A 212 46.74 12.24 -2.27
CA ARG A 212 45.52 12.28 -1.43
C ARG A 212 44.62 13.53 -1.60
N TRP A 213 44.69 14.22 -2.72
CA TRP A 213 43.96 15.49 -2.96
C TRP A 213 42.67 15.33 -3.78
N ARG A 214 42.36 14.12 -4.28
CA ARG A 214 41.12 13.87 -5.04
C ARG A 214 39.86 13.84 -4.16
N GLY A 215 39.99 13.45 -2.89
CA GLY A 215 38.88 13.44 -1.92
C GLY A 215 38.23 14.82 -1.70
N PRO A 216 38.98 15.87 -1.32
CA PRO A 216 38.40 17.20 -1.12
C PRO A 216 37.93 17.84 -2.43
N ALA A 217 38.58 17.56 -3.57
CA ALA A 217 38.16 18.10 -4.86
C ALA A 217 36.80 17.55 -5.32
N ILE A 218 36.53 16.26 -5.09
CA ILE A 218 35.23 15.66 -5.40
C ILE A 218 34.14 16.22 -4.48
N LEU A 219 34.44 16.43 -3.19
CA LEU A 219 33.50 17.01 -2.24
C LEU A 219 33.14 18.47 -2.59
N LEU A 220 34.11 19.28 -2.99
CA LEU A 220 33.84 20.66 -3.44
C LEU A 220 32.99 20.68 -4.71
N LEU A 221 33.23 19.76 -5.63
CA LEU A 221 32.47 19.66 -6.88
C LEU A 221 31.03 19.23 -6.62
N THR A 222 30.77 18.27 -5.73
CA THR A 222 29.39 17.87 -5.39
C THR A 222 28.62 18.97 -4.67
N VAL A 223 29.27 19.71 -3.77
CA VAL A 223 28.66 20.87 -3.09
C VAL A 223 28.33 21.99 -4.09
N ALA A 224 29.22 22.26 -5.04
CA ALA A 224 28.97 23.25 -6.09
C ALA A 224 27.78 22.86 -6.99
N VAL A 225 27.65 21.58 -7.35
CA VAL A 225 26.52 21.07 -8.16
C VAL A 225 25.21 21.16 -7.38
N LEU A 226 25.20 20.83 -6.09
CA LEU A 226 24.00 20.96 -5.25
C LEU A 226 23.55 22.42 -5.07
N LEU A 227 24.49 23.35 -4.92
CA LEU A 227 24.18 24.78 -4.85
C LEU A 227 23.63 25.31 -6.18
N ALA A 228 24.20 24.89 -7.32
CA ALA A 228 23.69 25.25 -8.63
C ALA A 228 22.28 24.71 -8.88
N ALA A 229 21.99 23.48 -8.45
CA ALA A 229 20.65 22.89 -8.53
C ALA A 229 19.63 23.64 -7.65
N ALA A 230 20.01 24.01 -6.42
CA ALA A 230 19.14 24.76 -5.50
C ALA A 230 18.85 26.19 -6.01
N LEU A 231 19.86 26.86 -6.57
CA LEU A 231 19.70 28.18 -7.19
C LEU A 231 18.87 28.13 -8.48
N GLY A 232 19.07 27.08 -9.30
CA GLY A 232 18.25 26.83 -10.49
C GLY A 232 16.79 26.59 -10.14
N TRP A 233 16.51 25.80 -9.11
CA TRP A 233 15.16 25.55 -8.62
C TRP A 233 14.46 26.84 -8.15
N ARG A 234 15.17 27.66 -7.36
CA ARG A 234 14.65 28.93 -6.85
C ARG A 234 14.43 29.97 -7.95
N HIS A 235 15.24 29.94 -9.00
CA HIS A 235 15.10 30.86 -10.14
C HIS A 235 13.98 30.43 -11.10
N TRP A 236 13.67 29.14 -11.19
CA TRP A 236 12.56 28.62 -12.00
C TRP A 236 11.22 28.71 -11.26
N SER A 237 11.22 28.51 -9.94
CA SER A 237 10.01 28.70 -9.10
C SER A 237 9.55 30.16 -9.01
N GLY A 238 10.44 31.13 -9.24
CA GLY A 238 10.10 32.56 -9.34
C GLY A 238 9.61 33.00 -10.73
N ARG A 239 9.54 32.07 -11.69
CA ARG A 239 9.23 32.32 -13.09
C ARG A 239 8.07 31.43 -13.56
N SER A 240 7.06 31.25 -12.71
CA SER A 240 5.74 30.79 -13.15
C SER A 240 5.24 31.77 -14.21
N LEU A 241 5.50 31.41 -15.45
CA LEU A 241 5.03 32.09 -16.64
C LEU A 241 3.51 32.01 -16.59
N VAL A 242 2.88 33.16 -16.34
CA VAL A 242 1.51 33.42 -16.76
C VAL A 242 1.49 33.19 -18.27
N SER A 243 1.06 31.99 -18.66
CA SER A 243 0.85 31.64 -20.05
C SER A 243 -0.58 32.05 -20.38
N ASP A 244 -0.71 33.24 -20.96
CA ASP A 244 -1.97 33.80 -21.47
C ASP A 244 -2.30 33.17 -22.82
N ALA A 245 -2.43 31.85 -22.83
CA ALA A 245 -2.79 31.07 -24.01
C ALA A 245 -4.27 30.64 -23.88
N PRO A 246 -5.14 30.98 -24.84
CA PRO A 246 -6.54 30.56 -24.79
C PRO A 246 -6.63 29.03 -24.84
N LEU A 247 -7.15 28.44 -23.77
CA LEU A 247 -7.42 27.00 -23.68
C LEU A 247 -8.70 26.67 -24.49
N PRO A 248 -8.76 25.50 -25.14
CA PRO A 248 -9.95 25.05 -25.86
C PRO A 248 -11.12 24.74 -24.90
N GLU A 249 -12.33 25.00 -25.39
CA GLU A 249 -13.62 24.83 -24.70
C GLU A 249 -13.72 23.46 -23.99
N GLY A 250 -13.91 23.46 -22.67
CA GLY A 250 -14.20 22.26 -21.87
C GLY A 250 -13.13 21.80 -20.88
N VAL A 251 -12.01 22.52 -20.70
CA VAL A 251 -11.00 22.19 -19.68
C VAL A 251 -11.12 23.15 -18.50
N VAL A 252 -11.53 22.63 -17.34
CA VAL A 252 -11.48 23.36 -16.06
C VAL A 252 -10.06 23.31 -15.54
N ALA A 253 -9.37 24.46 -15.55
CA ALA A 253 -8.10 24.61 -14.84
C ALA A 253 -8.37 24.73 -13.34
N GLU A 254 -7.78 23.84 -12.54
CA GLU A 254 -7.73 24.02 -11.08
C GLU A 254 -6.90 25.28 -10.78
N ALA A 255 -7.50 26.22 -10.05
CA ALA A 255 -6.91 27.47 -9.53
C ALA A 255 -6.90 28.72 -10.45
N GLY A 256 -8.04 29.05 -11.07
CA GLY A 256 -8.37 30.42 -11.50
C GLY A 256 -9.51 31.03 -10.66
N PRO A 257 -9.61 32.38 -10.53
CA PRO A 257 -10.73 33.01 -9.81
C PRO A 257 -12.06 32.66 -10.50
N VAL A 258 -13.07 32.32 -9.68
CA VAL A 258 -14.39 31.86 -10.14
C VAL A 258 -15.01 32.90 -11.07
N THR A 259 -15.13 32.56 -12.35
CA THR A 259 -15.90 33.33 -13.32
C THR A 259 -17.31 32.74 -13.41
N VAL A 260 -18.31 33.58 -13.16
CA VAL A 260 -19.72 33.21 -13.26
C VAL A 260 -20.22 33.66 -14.62
N GLU A 261 -20.48 32.72 -15.51
CA GLU A 261 -21.11 32.97 -16.79
C GLU A 261 -22.61 32.66 -16.69
N ALA A 262 -23.44 33.59 -17.16
CA ALA A 262 -24.89 33.44 -17.15
C ALA A 262 -25.33 32.55 -18.33
N LEU A 263 -25.87 31.37 -18.03
CA LEU A 263 -26.43 30.46 -19.02
C LEU A 263 -27.65 31.08 -19.73
N PRO A 264 -27.88 30.77 -21.02
CA PRO A 264 -29.07 31.21 -21.72
C PRO A 264 -30.34 30.65 -21.06
N PRO A 265 -31.46 31.40 -21.06
CA PRO A 265 -32.68 30.98 -20.40
C PRO A 265 -33.20 29.68 -21.01
N SER A 266 -33.37 28.67 -20.15
CA SER A 266 -33.85 27.34 -20.55
C SER A 266 -35.28 27.45 -21.13
N THR A 267 -35.49 26.88 -22.31
CA THR A 267 -36.82 26.82 -22.97
C THR A 267 -37.66 25.63 -22.51
N VAL A 268 -37.20 24.90 -21.48
CA VAL A 268 -37.98 23.84 -20.84
C VAL A 268 -39.05 24.52 -20.00
N ALA A 269 -40.32 24.31 -20.35
CA ALA A 269 -41.45 24.78 -19.57
C ALA A 269 -41.27 24.29 -18.12
N ALA A 270 -41.10 25.25 -17.22
CA ALA A 270 -41.01 24.97 -15.80
C ALA A 270 -42.26 24.18 -15.38
N THR A 271 -42.04 23.03 -14.75
CA THR A 271 -43.03 22.48 -13.82
C THR A 271 -43.45 23.61 -12.88
N PRO A 272 -44.76 23.78 -12.57
CA PRO A 272 -45.20 24.84 -11.69
C PRO A 272 -44.36 24.78 -10.42
N GLN A 273 -43.66 25.87 -10.13
CA GLN A 273 -43.00 26.08 -8.85
C GLN A 273 -44.04 25.79 -7.78
N ALA A 274 -43.86 24.67 -7.06
CA ALA A 274 -44.38 24.60 -5.71
C ALA A 274 -43.70 25.77 -4.99
N ASP A 275 -44.52 26.67 -4.45
CA ASP A 275 -44.08 27.88 -3.77
C ASP A 275 -42.84 27.63 -2.92
N SER A 276 -41.85 28.48 -3.17
CA SER A 276 -40.53 28.46 -2.54
C SER A 276 -40.64 28.90 -1.08
N ALA A 277 -41.29 28.09 -0.25
CA ALA A 277 -41.46 28.30 1.18
C ALA A 277 -40.69 27.28 2.05
N PRO A 278 -40.61 25.95 1.75
CA PRO A 278 -40.08 25.03 2.75
C PRO A 278 -38.56 25.15 2.96
N ALA A 279 -37.79 25.48 1.92
CA ALA A 279 -36.32 25.53 2.02
C ALA A 279 -35.79 26.72 2.84
N ASN A 280 -36.57 27.80 2.96
CA ASN A 280 -36.16 28.99 3.72
C ASN A 280 -36.53 28.85 5.20
N ASP A 281 -37.65 28.18 5.50
CA ASP A 281 -38.05 27.83 6.87
C ASP A 281 -37.09 26.80 7.48
N ASP A 282 -36.66 25.79 6.70
CA ASP A 282 -35.66 24.81 7.14
C ASP A 282 -34.29 25.47 7.41
N ALA A 283 -33.88 26.45 6.60
CA ALA A 283 -32.64 27.17 6.80
C ALA A 283 -32.66 28.06 8.06
N ALA A 284 -33.80 28.67 8.37
CA ALA A 284 -34.02 29.43 9.60
C ALA A 284 -34.04 28.51 10.84
N MET A 285 -34.64 27.33 10.72
CA MET A 285 -34.65 26.30 11.75
C MET A 285 -33.23 25.77 12.05
N LEU A 286 -32.44 25.49 11.00
CA LEU A 286 -31.06 25.01 11.13
C LEU A 286 -30.07 26.06 11.67
N ALA A 287 -30.43 27.35 11.59
CA ALA A 287 -29.64 28.45 12.13
C ALA A 287 -29.87 28.69 13.63
N ASP A 288 -30.97 28.17 14.21
CA ASP A 288 -31.25 28.24 15.64
C ASP A 288 -30.60 27.08 16.39
N ARG A 289 -29.54 27.38 17.14
CA ARG A 289 -28.70 26.39 17.84
C ARG A 289 -29.45 25.65 18.96
N ASP A 290 -30.51 26.23 19.50
CA ASP A 290 -31.29 25.66 20.61
C ASP A 290 -32.57 24.95 20.10
N TYR A 291 -32.72 24.79 18.79
CA TYR A 291 -33.88 24.14 18.22
C TYR A 291 -33.90 22.64 18.57
N PRO A 292 -34.92 22.14 19.28
CA PRO A 292 -34.89 20.79 19.86
C PRO A 292 -34.86 19.67 18.81
N LEU A 293 -35.37 19.93 17.60
CA LEU A 293 -35.41 18.97 16.49
C LEU A 293 -34.07 18.83 15.76
N LEU A 294 -33.14 19.78 15.92
CA LEU A 294 -31.82 19.75 15.28
C LEU A 294 -30.94 18.62 15.84
N ALA A 295 -31.07 18.33 17.14
CA ALA A 295 -30.32 17.26 17.82
C ALA A 295 -30.67 15.86 17.28
N GLU A 296 -31.88 15.69 16.74
CA GLU A 296 -32.39 14.41 16.21
C GLU A 296 -32.54 14.44 14.68
N ALA A 297 -32.10 15.50 14.00
CA ALA A 297 -32.28 15.66 12.56
C ALA A 297 -31.67 14.50 11.75
N ASP A 298 -30.50 14.00 12.16
CA ASP A 298 -29.85 12.83 11.54
C ASP A 298 -30.69 11.55 11.69
N LEU A 299 -31.39 11.38 12.82
CA LEU A 299 -32.28 10.24 13.07
C LEU A 299 -33.54 10.32 12.19
N TYR A 300 -34.14 11.51 12.06
CA TYR A 300 -35.28 11.73 11.18
C TYR A 300 -34.92 11.58 9.70
N ALA A 301 -33.76 12.08 9.27
CA ALA A 301 -33.26 11.87 7.91
C ALA A 301 -33.05 10.38 7.61
N TRP A 302 -32.50 9.64 8.56
CA TRP A 302 -32.27 8.20 8.43
C TRP A 302 -33.57 7.37 8.43
N THR A 303 -34.57 7.73 9.23
CA THR A 303 -35.90 7.08 9.18
C THR A 303 -36.66 7.40 7.89
N ALA A 304 -36.61 8.64 7.40
CA ALA A 304 -37.20 9.04 6.13
C ALA A 304 -36.55 8.31 4.92
N ALA A 305 -35.26 8.01 5.01
CA ALA A 305 -34.54 7.20 4.03
C ALA A 305 -34.85 5.69 4.11
N GLY A 306 -35.72 5.26 5.04
CA GLY A 306 -36.11 3.85 5.23
C GLY A 306 -35.06 3.01 5.97
N GLY A 307 -34.21 3.63 6.79
CA GLY A 307 -33.21 2.93 7.59
C GLY A 307 -33.83 1.96 8.62
N PRO A 308 -33.25 0.76 8.84
CA PRO A 308 -33.78 -0.22 9.77
C PRO A 308 -33.52 0.21 11.22
N LEU A 309 -34.58 0.56 11.97
CA LEU A 309 -34.54 1.04 13.37
C LEU A 309 -33.49 0.29 14.22
N PRO A 310 -32.64 1.01 15.00
CA PRO A 310 -31.63 0.37 15.83
C PRO A 310 -32.30 -0.55 16.83
N VAL A 311 -31.66 -1.67 17.12
CA VAL A 311 -32.16 -2.64 18.12
C VAL A 311 -32.28 -1.94 19.48
N ASP A 312 -33.46 -2.04 20.08
CA ASP A 312 -33.74 -1.48 21.41
C ASP A 312 -32.90 -2.18 22.48
N GLU A 313 -31.86 -1.50 22.97
CA GLU A 313 -30.94 -2.02 23.99
C GLU A 313 -31.54 -2.02 25.40
N SER A 314 -32.77 -1.54 25.59
CA SER A 314 -33.47 -1.61 26.88
C SER A 314 -33.98 -3.03 27.22
N GLN A 315 -33.96 -3.94 26.25
CA GLN A 315 -34.26 -5.35 26.50
C GLN A 315 -33.04 -6.07 27.06
N THR A 316 -33.23 -6.67 28.24
CA THR A 316 -32.23 -7.50 28.91
C THR A 316 -31.73 -8.57 27.95
N LYS A 317 -30.47 -8.44 27.52
CA LYS A 317 -29.76 -9.43 26.72
C LYS A 317 -29.93 -10.81 27.37
N PRO A 318 -30.47 -11.83 26.67
CA PRO A 318 -30.58 -13.16 27.25
C PRO A 318 -29.17 -13.65 27.55
N SER A 319 -28.88 -13.79 28.84
CA SER A 319 -27.66 -14.40 29.35
C SER A 319 -27.47 -15.74 28.66
N ARG A 320 -26.34 -15.89 28.00
CA ARG A 320 -25.86 -17.14 27.39
C ARG A 320 -26.18 -18.32 28.33
N PRO A 321 -26.80 -19.41 27.86
CA PRO A 321 -26.96 -20.59 28.71
C PRO A 321 -25.58 -21.09 29.12
N GLU A 322 -25.42 -21.23 30.42
CA GLU A 322 -24.25 -21.79 31.08
C GLU A 322 -23.97 -23.18 30.47
N PRO A 323 -22.71 -23.50 30.10
CA PRO A 323 -22.39 -24.83 29.59
C PRO A 323 -22.59 -25.84 30.71
N ALA A 324 -23.44 -26.84 30.45
CA ALA A 324 -23.69 -27.97 31.33
C ALA A 324 -22.37 -28.55 31.85
N SER A 325 -22.10 -28.32 33.14
CA SER A 325 -21.07 -29.04 33.87
C SER A 325 -21.45 -30.51 33.87
N ALA A 326 -20.64 -31.29 33.15
CA ALA A 326 -20.64 -32.74 33.14
C ALA A 326 -20.47 -33.26 34.58
N VAL A 327 -21.56 -33.73 35.18
CA VAL A 327 -21.51 -34.62 36.34
C VAL A 327 -21.45 -36.04 35.80
N LEU A 328 -20.23 -36.54 35.66
CA LEU A 328 -19.92 -37.96 35.57
C LEU A 328 -20.09 -38.55 36.98
N GLU A 329 -21.30 -39.04 37.31
CA GLU A 329 -21.47 -39.96 38.43
C GLU A 329 -21.13 -41.38 37.96
N THR A 330 -19.93 -41.82 38.30
CA THR A 330 -19.52 -43.22 38.31
C THR A 330 -20.26 -43.95 39.43
N ALA A 331 -21.29 -44.74 39.08
CA ALA A 331 -21.86 -45.73 39.98
C ALA A 331 -20.97 -46.99 40.00
N ALA A 332 -20.22 -47.17 41.09
CA ALA A 332 -19.74 -48.46 41.58
C ALA A 332 -20.68 -48.83 42.74
N ALA A 333 -21.47 -49.90 42.63
CA ALA A 333 -21.16 -51.29 43.02
C ALA A 333 -21.33 -51.56 44.53
N ASP A 334 -22.17 -52.56 44.84
CA ASP A 334 -22.52 -53.21 46.13
C ASP A 334 -23.20 -52.31 47.18
N GLU A 335 -24.25 -52.71 47.90
CA GLU A 335 -24.73 -54.01 48.40
C GLU A 335 -26.26 -53.93 48.61
#